data_AF-A0A2M7X6W1-F1
#
_entry.id   AF-A0A2M7X6W1-F1
#
_cell.length_a   1.000
_cell.length_b   1.000
_cell.length_c   1.000
_cell.angle_alpha   90.00
_cell.angle_beta   90.00
_cell.angle_gamma   90.00
#
_symmetry.space_group_name_H-M   'P 1'
#
loop_
_entity.id
_entity.type
_entity.pdbx_description
1 polymer ?
#
loop_
_entity_poly.entity_id
_entity_poly.type
_entity_poly.pdbx_seq_one_letter_code
_entity_poly.pdbx_strand_id
1 'polypeptide(L)' 'WLWVLCYGKVTRRDTSGRALRMSGVSRDISELMEQEEALQQINHDLEHRVDSRTRDLRLANDHLRCTVDDLRQAQRQ' A
#
# COMPACT_ATOMS: atom_id res chain seq x y z
N TRP A 1 10.68 -3.11 -20.07
CA TRP A 1 11.43 -4.22 -19.41
C TRP A 1 10.41 -5.31 -19.09
N LEU A 2 10.81 -6.58 -19.00
CA LEU A 2 9.90 -7.69 -18.64
C LEU A 2 10.29 -8.21 -17.25
N TRP A 3 9.32 -8.37 -16.36
CA TRP A 3 9.53 -9.02 -15.08
C TRP A 3 9.22 -10.51 -15.20
N VAL A 4 10.21 -11.36 -15.00
CA VAL A 4 10.05 -12.81 -15.09
C VAL A 4 10.40 -13.46 -13.76
N LEU A 5 9.42 -14.16 -13.19
CA LEU A 5 9.66 -15.05 -12.06
C LEU A 5 10.09 -16.42 -12.60
N CYS A 6 11.34 -16.78 -12.30
CA CYS A 6 11.89 -18.09 -12.63
C CYS A 6 12.02 -18.93 -11.37
N TYR A 7 11.40 -20.11 -11.36
CA TYR A 7 11.61 -21.11 -10.32
C TYR A 7 12.15 -22.38 -10.95
N GLY A 8 13.25 -22.90 -10.41
CA GLY A 8 13.88 -24.12 -10.93
C GLY A 8 14.48 -24.96 -9.82
N LYS A 9 14.45 -26.28 -10.03
CA LYS A 9 15.07 -27.26 -9.13
C LYS A 9 15.93 -28.23 -9.93
N VAL A 10 17.10 -28.53 -9.40
CA VAL A 10 17.94 -29.63 -9.89
C VAL A 10 17.22 -30.94 -9.62
N THR A 11 16.88 -31.67 -10.69
CA THR A 11 16.13 -32.93 -10.63
C THR A 11 17.03 -34.14 -10.63
N ARG A 12 18.28 -34.01 -11.10
CA ARG A 12 19.26 -35.10 -11.07
C ARG A 12 20.67 -34.57 -10.83
N ARG A 13 21.41 -35.26 -9.96
CA ARG A 13 22.84 -35.05 -9.72
C ARG A 13 23.63 -36.32 -10.01
N ASP A 14 24.92 -36.18 -10.31
CA ASP A 14 25.83 -37.33 -10.39
C ASP A 14 26.32 -37.76 -9.00
N THR A 15 27.16 -38.80 -8.95
CA THR A 15 27.76 -39.34 -7.71
C THR A 15 28.71 -38.36 -7.02
N SER A 16 29.22 -37.35 -7.73
CA SER A 16 30.02 -36.26 -7.18
C SER A 16 29.17 -35.06 -6.72
N GLY A 17 27.84 -35.13 -6.87
CA GLY A 17 26.89 -34.08 -6.50
C GLY A 17 26.69 -33.00 -7.58
N ARG A 18 27.32 -33.11 -8.75
CA ARG A 18 27.17 -32.14 -9.85
C ARG A 18 25.76 -32.23 -10.43
N ALA A 19 25.13 -31.07 -10.66
CA ALA A 19 23.82 -31.02 -11.29
C ALA A 19 23.91 -31.49 -12.76
N LEU A 20 23.13 -32.51 -13.10
CA LEU A 20 23.04 -33.07 -14.46
C LEU A 20 21.77 -32.63 -15.18
N ARG A 21 20.68 -32.42 -14.43
CA ARG A 21 19.42 -31.92 -14.96
C ARG A 21 18.75 -30.98 -13.97
N MET A 22 18.09 -29.98 -14.52
CA MET A 22 17.16 -29.14 -13.80
C MET A 22 15.86 -29.04 -14.58
N SER A 23 14.78 -28.81 -13.85
CA SER A 23 13.49 -28.44 -14.41
C SER A 23 13.03 -27.17 -13.71
N GLY A 24 12.44 -26.27 -14.47
CA GLY A 24 11.93 -25.02 -13.96
C GLY A 24 10.80 -24.47 -14.82
N VAL A 25 10.14 -23.48 -14.27
CA VAL A 25 9.08 -22.71 -14.90
C VAL A 25 9.46 -21.24 -14.89
N SER A 26 9.13 -20.55 -15.97
CA SER A 26 9.26 -19.11 -16.09
C SER A 26 7.87 -18.54 -16.30
N ARG A 27 7.52 -17.54 -15.48
CA ARG A 27 6.26 -16.82 -15.58
C ARG A 27 6.56 -15.35 -15.75
N ASP A 28 5.99 -14.74 -16.78
CA ASP A 28 5.90 -13.29 -16.86
C ASP A 28 4.96 -12.79 -15.76
N ILE A 29 5.47 -11.91 -14.90
CA ILE A 29 4.75 -11.31 -13.77
C ILE A 29 4.59 -9.80 -13.94
N SER A 30 4.81 -9.27 -15.15
CA SER A 30 4.80 -7.82 -15.38
C SER A 30 3.43 -7.20 -15.05
N GLU A 31 2.34 -7.85 -15.47
CA GLU A 31 0.97 -7.42 -15.14
C GLU A 31 0.73 -7.40 -13.62
N LEU A 32 1.27 -8.37 -12.89
CA LEU A 32 1.13 -8.42 -11.43
C LEU A 32 1.86 -7.24 -10.78
N MET A 33 3.05 -6.91 -11.26
CA MET A 33 3.83 -5.78 -10.76
C MET A 33 3.11 -4.45 -11.05
N GLU A 34 2.52 -4.29 -12.24
CA GLU A 34 1.76 -3.09 -12.61
C GLU A 34 0.51 -2.92 -11.75
N GLN A 35 -0.21 -4.01 -11.47
CA GLN A 35 -1.38 -3.98 -10.59
C GLN A 35 -1.00 -3.63 -9.15
N GLU A 36 0.09 -4.20 -8.64
CA GLU A 36 0.60 -3.89 -7.30
C GLU A 36 1.01 -2.42 -7.19
N GLU A 37 1.72 -1.88 -8.17
CA GLU A 37 2.12 -0.48 -8.21
C GLU A 37 0.90 0.46 -8.27
N ALA A 38 -0.09 0.15 -9.10
CA ALA A 38 -1.34 0.91 -9.18
C ALA A 38 -2.11 0.90 -7.85
N LEU A 39 -2.17 -0.24 -7.16
CA LEU A 39 -2.80 -0.35 -5.85
C LEU A 39 -2.06 0.49 -4.80
N GLN A 40 -0.73 0.45 -4.80
CA GLN A 40 0.09 1.25 -3.89
C GLN A 40 -0.14 2.75 -4.10
N GLN A 41 -0.19 3.20 -5.37
CA GLN A 41 -0.44 4.59 -5.70
C GLN A 41 -1.82 5.06 -5.22
N ILE A 42 -2.87 4.26 -5.50
CA ILE A 42 -4.23 4.59 -5.07
C ILE A 42 -4.33 4.65 -3.54
N ASN A 43 -3.69 3.72 -2.84
CA ASN A 43 -3.71 3.71 -1.38
C ASN A 43 -3.02 4.95 -0.80
N HIS A 44 -1.85 5.30 -1.33
CA HIS A 44 -1.14 6.51 -0.94
C HIS A 44 -1.98 7.78 -1.13
N ASP A 45 -2.64 7.92 -2.29
CA ASP A 45 -3.53 9.05 -2.58
C ASP A 45 -4.73 9.08 -1.63
N LEU A 46 -5.30 7.91 -1.30
CA LEU A 46 -6.41 7.80 -0.36
C LEU A 46 -5.99 8.20 1.06
N GLU A 47 -4.83 7.74 1.53
CA GLU A 47 -4.27 8.12 2.83
C GLU A 47 -4.07 9.63 2.93
N HIS A 48 -3.49 10.25 1.90
CA HIS A 48 -3.34 11.71 1.85
C HIS A 48 -4.68 12.44 1.90
N ARG A 49 -5.69 11.96 1.16
CA ARG A 49 -7.02 12.56 1.17
C ARG A 49 -7.75 12.36 2.50
N VAL A 50 -7.51 11.25 3.19
CA VAL A 50 -8.06 10.98 4.53
C VAL A 50 -7.42 11.91 5.54
N ASP A 51 -6.10 12.06 5.52
CA ASP A 51 -5.38 12.94 6.44
C ASP A 51 -5.82 14.41 6.27
N SER A 52 -5.83 14.91 5.03
CA SER A 52 -6.29 16.28 4.75
C SER A 52 -7.71 16.52 5.25
N ARG A 53 -8.65 15.62 4.92
CA ARG A 53 -10.05 15.78 5.36
C ARG A 53 -10.19 15.66 6.87
N THR A 54 -9.42 14.79 7.50
CA THR A 54 -9.43 14.63 8.97
C THR A 54 -8.92 15.90 9.64
N ARG A 55 -7.87 16.52 9.09
CA ARG A 55 -7.36 17.81 9.57
C ARG A 55 -8.41 18.92 9.41
N ASP A 56 -9.01 19.04 8.25
CA ASP A 56 -10.01 20.09 7.97
C ASP A 56 -11.25 19.93 8.87
N LEU A 57 -11.71 18.70 9.07
CA LEU A 57 -12.81 18.40 9.98
C LEU A 57 -12.46 18.69 11.44
N ARG A 58 -11.23 18.41 11.88
CA ARG A 58 -10.78 18.77 13.24
C ARG A 58 -10.81 20.28 13.44
N LEU A 59 -10.26 21.05 12.51
CA LEU A 59 -10.26 22.51 12.57
C LEU A 59 -11.69 23.07 12.63
N ALA A 60 -12.59 22.56 11.79
CA ALA A 60 -13.99 22.98 11.79
C ALA A 60 -14.69 22.61 13.10
N ASN A 61 -14.43 21.41 13.64
CA ASN A 61 -15.01 20.95 14.90
C ASN A 61 -14.54 21.81 16.08
N ASP A 62 -13.24 22.10 16.16
CA ASP A 62 -12.65 22.94 17.20
C ASP A 62 -13.21 24.37 17.15
N HIS A 63 -13.37 24.92 15.94
CA HIS A 63 -13.99 26.23 15.75
C HIS A 63 -15.45 26.25 16.24
N LEU A 64 -16.25 25.25 15.85
CA LEU A 64 -17.65 25.14 16.28
C LEU A 64 -17.77 24.98 17.79
N ARG A 65 -16.89 24.17 18.41
CA ARG A 65 -16.86 23.99 19.87
C ARG A 65 -16.58 25.31 20.58
N CYS A 66 -15.59 26.06 20.11
CA CYS A 66 -15.26 27.38 20.64
C CYS A 66 -16.47 28.32 20.62
N THR A 67 -17.12 28.45 19.45
CA THR A 67 -18.31 29.30 19.29
C THR A 67 -19.47 28.87 20.19
N VAL A 68 -19.68 27.56 20.37
CA VAL A 68 -20.72 27.03 21.27
C VAL A 68 -20.41 27.39 22.73
N ASP A 69 -19.16 27.29 23.15
CA ASP A 69 -18.74 27.61 24.52
C ASP A 69 -18.86 29.12 24.80
N ASP A 70 -18.47 29.97 23.85
CA ASP A 70 -18.63 31.43 23.92
C ASP A 70 -20.09 31.84 24.11
N LEU A 71 -21.00 31.28 23.30
CA LEU A 71 -22.43 31.56 23.40
C LEU A 71 -23.01 31.10 24.74
N ARG A 72 -22.61 29.92 25.23
CA ARG A 72 -23.05 29.41 26.55
C ARG A 72 -22.56 30.26 27.71
N GLN A 73 -21.42 30.94 27.55
CA GLN A 73 -20.90 31.83 28.57
C GLN A 73 -21.64 33.17 28.54
N ALA A 74 -21.91 33.71 27.36
CA ALA A 74 -22.72 34.92 27.19
C ALA A 74 -24.15 34.76 27.71
N GLN A 75 -24.75 33.58 27.59
CA GLN A 75 -26.09 33.28 28.12
C GLN A 75 -26.14 33.08 29.64
N ARG A 76 -24.99 32.95 30.33
CA ARG A 76 -24.90 32.76 31.78
C ARG A 76 -24.63 34.06 32.55
N GLN A 77 -24.40 35.16 31.85
CA GLN A 77 -24.33 36.53 32.41
C GLN A 77 -25.68 37.22 32.26
#